data_AF-A0AAW5ZUH4-F1
#
_entry.id   AF-A0AAW5ZUH4-F1
#
_cell.length_a   1.000
_cell.length_b   1.000
_cell.length_c   1.000
_cell.angle_alpha   90.00
_cell.angle_beta   90.00
_cell.angle_gamma   90.00
#
_symmetry.space_group_name_H-M   'P 1'
#
loop_
_entity.id
_entity.type
_entity.pdbx_description
1 polymer ?
#
loop_
_entity_poly.entity_id
_entity_poly.type
_entity_poly.pdbx_seq_one_letter_code
_entity_poly.pdbx_strand_id
1 'polypeptide(L)'
;MPSKITNEQIDASFDVAKQVYRGELTASAGATQLAREHGININSATALIRDYRHLRNGECYRRTLSTPAADVFLHRIFTEDGAEALASAIAAVWAHIAYYERTRKTTVHALRNVVSRHEEQLRRRRESTTLAQICARFEREIATALSDTAEARRRRLALAPRKPATITVTTEVFVRNPDVVAEVLDRADGKCEICHSDAPFLRRDGRPYLEVHHVVQLADGGDDTTENAVAVCPNCHRRAHYSTPARK
;
A
#
# COMPACT_ATOMS: atom_id res chain seq x y z
N MET A 1 -41.49 -7.60 16.42
CA MET A 1 -40.50 -7.74 15.34
C MET A 1 -39.11 -7.73 15.97
N PRO A 2 -38.15 -8.57 15.57
CA PRO A 2 -36.79 -8.47 16.11
C PRO A 2 -36.27 -7.06 15.78
N SER A 3 -35.84 -6.31 16.79
CA SER A 3 -35.33 -4.95 16.58
C SER A 3 -34.06 -5.01 15.73
N LYS A 4 -33.90 -4.02 14.86
CA LYS A 4 -32.67 -3.85 14.08
C LYS A 4 -31.51 -3.62 15.07
N ILE A 5 -30.40 -4.31 14.86
CA ILE A 5 -29.19 -4.14 15.67
C ILE A 5 -28.69 -2.70 15.49
N THR A 6 -28.42 -2.00 16.60
CA THR A 6 -27.94 -0.61 16.60
C THR A 6 -26.44 -0.54 16.26
N ASN A 7 -25.93 0.65 15.91
CA ASN A 7 -24.49 0.81 15.66
C ASN A 7 -23.66 0.49 16.91
N GLU A 8 -24.10 0.91 18.10
CA GLU A 8 -23.44 0.56 19.37
C GLU A 8 -23.37 -0.95 19.59
N GLN A 9 -24.44 -1.68 19.27
CA GLN A 9 -24.47 -3.14 19.35
C GLN A 9 -23.56 -3.81 18.30
N ILE A 10 -23.43 -3.21 17.10
CA ILE A 10 -22.50 -3.67 16.07
C ILE A 10 -21.06 -3.49 16.54
N ASP A 11 -20.71 -2.33 17.10
CA ASP A 11 -19.38 -2.05 17.63
C ASP A 11 -19.02 -3.01 18.77
N ALA A 12 -19.91 -3.20 19.74
CA ALA A 12 -19.72 -4.19 20.80
C ALA A 12 -19.53 -5.61 20.26
N SER A 13 -20.30 -5.97 19.22
CA SER A 13 -20.17 -7.28 18.56
C SER A 13 -18.82 -7.47 17.89
N PHE A 14 -18.24 -6.41 17.31
CA PHE A 14 -16.89 -6.46 16.75
C PHE A 14 -15.86 -6.74 17.84
N ASP A 15 -15.92 -6.02 18.95
CA ASP A 15 -14.96 -6.16 20.05
C ASP A 15 -14.97 -7.57 20.64
N VAL A 16 -16.17 -8.10 20.93
CA VAL A 16 -16.33 -9.47 21.42
C VAL A 16 -15.89 -10.49 20.37
N ALA A 17 -16.26 -10.31 19.10
CA ALA A 17 -15.84 -11.22 18.04
C ALA A 17 -14.32 -11.27 17.86
N LYS A 18 -13.65 -10.12 18.04
CA LYS A 18 -12.19 -10.00 18.02
C LYS A 18 -11.52 -10.75 19.17
N GLN A 19 -12.05 -10.63 20.40
CA GLN A 19 -11.58 -11.40 21.55
C GLN A 19 -11.73 -12.91 21.31
N VAL A 20 -12.86 -13.33 20.75
CA VAL A 20 -13.10 -14.73 20.38
C VAL A 20 -12.11 -15.21 19.33
N TYR A 21 -11.85 -14.41 18.29
CA TYR A 21 -10.90 -14.74 17.24
C TYR A 21 -9.46 -14.89 17.76
N ARG A 22 -9.08 -14.10 18.78
CA ARG A 22 -7.78 -14.17 19.46
C ARG A 22 -7.65 -15.32 20.47
N GLY A 23 -8.75 -16.04 20.74
CA GLY A 23 -8.78 -17.11 21.74
C GLY A 23 -8.88 -16.63 23.19
N GLU A 24 -9.15 -15.34 23.41
CA GLU A 24 -9.32 -14.74 24.74
C GLU A 24 -10.68 -15.08 25.34
N LEU A 25 -11.67 -15.37 24.49
CA LEU A 25 -13.04 -15.71 24.87
C LEU A 25 -13.57 -16.86 24.02
N THR A 26 -14.41 -17.72 24.58
CA THR A 26 -15.09 -18.75 23.77
C THR A 26 -16.27 -18.14 23.00
N ALA A 27 -16.61 -18.69 21.83
CA ALA A 27 -17.74 -18.18 21.04
C ALA A 27 -19.07 -18.21 21.81
N SER A 28 -19.29 -19.22 22.65
CA SER A 28 -20.47 -19.31 23.51
C SER A 28 -20.46 -18.24 24.60
N ALA A 29 -19.31 -18.00 25.24
CA ALA A 29 -19.19 -16.96 26.26
C ALA A 29 -19.39 -15.57 25.66
N GLY A 30 -18.81 -15.30 24.49
CA GLY A 30 -19.01 -14.04 23.76
C GLY A 30 -20.45 -13.80 23.34
N ALA A 31 -21.14 -14.83 22.84
CA ALA A 31 -22.56 -14.69 22.48
C ALA A 31 -23.43 -14.38 23.70
N THR A 32 -23.17 -15.04 24.84
CA THR A 32 -23.85 -14.77 26.11
C THR A 32 -23.55 -13.36 26.63
N GLN A 33 -22.30 -12.90 26.52
CA GLN A 33 -21.91 -11.56 26.92
C GLN A 33 -22.66 -10.50 26.12
N LEU A 34 -22.68 -10.60 24.79
CA LEU A 34 -23.42 -9.68 23.91
C LEU A 34 -24.92 -9.68 24.20
N ALA A 35 -25.50 -10.84 24.52
CA ALA A 35 -26.91 -10.94 24.88
C ALA A 35 -27.22 -10.27 26.22
N ARG A 36 -26.35 -10.46 27.23
CA ARG A 36 -26.56 -9.94 28.58
C ARG A 36 -26.29 -8.44 28.69
N GLU A 37 -25.19 -7.98 28.10
CA GLU A 37 -24.67 -6.62 28.30
C GLU A 37 -25.23 -5.63 27.28
N HIS A 38 -25.47 -6.10 26.05
CA HIS A 38 -25.90 -5.24 24.94
C HIS A 38 -27.30 -5.58 24.41
N GLY A 39 -28.00 -6.56 24.99
CA GLY A 39 -29.36 -6.93 24.63
C GLY A 39 -29.50 -7.52 23.22
N ILE A 40 -28.42 -8.06 22.64
CA ILE A 40 -28.43 -8.64 21.30
C ILE A 40 -29.02 -10.05 21.35
N ASN A 41 -29.90 -10.39 20.40
CA ASN A 41 -30.40 -11.77 20.32
C ASN A 41 -29.24 -12.76 20.18
N ILE A 42 -29.22 -13.82 21.00
CA ILE A 42 -28.09 -14.76 21.08
C ILE A 42 -27.73 -15.41 19.74
N ASN A 43 -28.71 -15.65 18.86
CA ASN A 43 -28.46 -16.18 17.52
C ASN A 43 -27.79 -15.14 16.61
N SER A 44 -28.18 -13.87 16.74
CA SER A 44 -27.53 -12.75 16.03
C SER A 44 -26.11 -12.54 16.54
N ALA A 45 -25.89 -12.57 17.87
CA ALA A 45 -24.57 -12.48 18.48
C ALA A 45 -23.64 -13.60 17.98
N THR A 46 -24.13 -14.85 17.99
CA THR A 46 -23.40 -16.01 17.47
C THR A 46 -23.07 -15.86 15.98
N ALA A 47 -24.01 -15.33 15.18
CA ALA A 47 -23.78 -15.09 13.76
C ALA A 47 -22.69 -14.03 13.53
N LEU A 48 -22.75 -12.90 14.24
CA LEU A 48 -21.76 -11.81 14.13
C LEU A 48 -20.35 -12.30 14.51
N ILE A 49 -20.22 -13.05 15.61
CA ILE A 49 -18.95 -13.65 16.03
C ILE A 49 -18.39 -14.57 14.95
N ARG A 50 -19.24 -15.43 14.37
CA ARG A 50 -18.80 -16.35 13.32
C ARG A 50 -18.45 -15.64 12.01
N ASP A 51 -19.23 -14.65 11.62
CA ASP A 51 -19.03 -13.89 10.38
C ASP A 51 -17.73 -13.08 10.46
N TYR A 52 -17.38 -12.51 11.63
CA TYR A 52 -16.06 -11.90 11.87
C TYR A 52 -14.92 -12.88 11.54
N ARG A 53 -14.97 -14.12 12.03
CA ARG A 53 -13.94 -15.14 11.71
C ARG A 53 -13.83 -15.39 10.21
N HIS A 54 -14.95 -15.47 9.49
CA HIS A 54 -14.93 -15.62 8.04
C HIS A 54 -14.32 -14.41 7.33
N LEU A 55 -14.62 -13.19 7.78
CA LEU A 55 -13.98 -11.96 7.28
C LEU A 55 -12.47 -11.99 7.49
N ARG A 56 -12.00 -12.39 8.68
CA ARG A 56 -10.55 -12.51 8.97
C ARG A 56 -9.84 -13.52 8.08
N ASN A 57 -10.52 -14.61 7.74
CA ASN A 57 -9.96 -15.70 6.94
C ASN A 57 -10.15 -15.55 5.43
N GLY A 58 -10.94 -14.56 4.97
CA GLY A 58 -11.30 -14.45 3.55
C GLY A 58 -12.28 -15.53 3.06
N GLU A 59 -13.07 -16.10 3.97
CA GLU A 59 -13.98 -17.21 3.67
C GLU A 59 -15.41 -16.74 3.38
N CYS A 60 -16.13 -17.45 2.52
CA CYS A 60 -17.56 -17.22 2.32
C CYS A 60 -18.36 -17.51 3.59
N TYR A 61 -19.13 -16.53 4.06
CA TYR A 61 -20.13 -16.70 5.10
C TYR A 61 -21.54 -16.84 4.48
N ARG A 62 -22.42 -17.63 5.10
CA ARG A 62 -23.75 -17.98 4.51
C ARG A 62 -24.94 -17.25 5.14
N ARG A 63 -24.78 -16.70 6.34
CA ARG A 63 -25.81 -15.84 6.95
C ARG A 63 -25.55 -14.40 6.55
N THR A 64 -26.58 -13.60 6.36
CA THR A 64 -26.39 -12.24 5.89
C THR A 64 -25.93 -11.34 7.03
N LEU A 65 -24.69 -10.87 6.93
CA LEU A 65 -24.21 -9.72 7.68
C LEU A 65 -24.95 -8.48 7.17
N SER A 66 -25.52 -7.68 8.06
CA SER A 66 -26.24 -6.46 7.64
C SER A 66 -25.26 -5.47 6.99
N THR A 67 -25.73 -4.66 6.04
CA THR A 67 -24.89 -3.66 5.36
C THR A 67 -24.17 -2.72 6.35
N PRO A 68 -24.81 -2.20 7.41
CA PRO A 68 -24.10 -1.41 8.42
C PRO A 68 -23.03 -2.20 9.18
N ALA A 69 -23.30 -3.47 9.53
CA ALA A 69 -22.33 -4.30 10.22
C ALA A 69 -21.12 -4.63 9.33
N ALA A 70 -21.34 -4.93 8.05
CA ALA A 70 -20.27 -5.13 7.09
C ALA A 70 -19.38 -3.88 6.96
N ASP A 71 -19.98 -2.69 6.88
CA ASP A 71 -19.22 -1.44 6.76
C ASP A 71 -18.35 -1.16 7.99
N VAL A 72 -18.93 -1.28 9.20
CA VAL A 72 -18.20 -1.11 10.47
C VAL A 72 -17.08 -2.14 10.59
N PHE A 73 -17.35 -3.42 10.30
CA PHE A 73 -16.36 -4.47 10.45
C PHE A 73 -15.20 -4.29 9.47
N LEU A 74 -15.47 -3.97 8.21
CA LEU A 74 -14.42 -3.68 7.23
C LEU A 74 -13.60 -2.46 7.64
N HIS A 75 -14.25 -1.37 8.06
CA HIS A 75 -13.56 -0.17 8.52
C HIS A 75 -12.64 -0.46 9.70
N ARG A 76 -13.14 -1.13 10.74
CA ARG A 76 -12.38 -1.44 11.95
C ARG A 76 -11.27 -2.46 11.71
N ILE A 77 -11.49 -3.48 10.86
CA ILE A 77 -10.43 -4.41 10.43
C ILE A 77 -9.30 -3.63 9.75
N PHE A 78 -9.62 -2.67 8.89
CA PHE A 78 -8.62 -1.87 8.21
C PHE A 78 -7.83 -0.96 9.18
N THR A 79 -8.53 -0.23 10.05
CA THR A 79 -7.90 0.74 10.95
C THR A 79 -7.08 0.05 12.05
N GLU A 80 -7.52 -1.11 12.53
CA GLU A 80 -6.88 -1.80 13.65
C GLU A 80 -5.85 -2.86 13.21
N ASP A 81 -6.08 -3.55 12.09
CA ASP A 81 -5.26 -4.71 11.67
C ASP A 81 -4.63 -4.55 10.27
N GLY A 82 -4.94 -3.46 9.56
CA GLY A 82 -4.23 -3.05 8.35
C GLY A 82 -4.77 -3.59 7.02
N ALA A 83 -4.02 -3.30 5.95
CA ALA A 83 -4.46 -3.49 4.57
C ALA A 83 -4.63 -4.96 4.16
N GLU A 84 -3.76 -5.86 4.62
CA GLU A 84 -3.86 -7.30 4.32
C GLU A 84 -5.10 -7.93 4.95
N ALA A 85 -5.41 -7.54 6.20
CA ALA A 85 -6.61 -7.98 6.89
C ALA A 85 -7.87 -7.44 6.21
N LEU A 86 -7.87 -6.17 5.77
CA LEU A 86 -8.97 -5.61 4.98
C LEU A 86 -9.15 -6.36 3.64
N ALA A 87 -8.06 -6.69 2.94
CA ALA A 87 -8.14 -7.42 1.67
C ALA A 87 -8.79 -8.81 1.85
N SER A 88 -8.44 -9.51 2.93
CA SER A 88 -9.07 -10.78 3.30
C SER A 88 -10.57 -10.60 3.57
N ALA A 89 -10.93 -9.57 4.35
CA ALA A 89 -12.33 -9.28 4.67
C ALA A 89 -13.15 -8.91 3.43
N ILE A 90 -12.60 -8.10 2.52
CA ILE A 90 -13.23 -7.78 1.23
C ILE A 90 -13.50 -9.05 0.41
N ALA A 91 -12.52 -9.97 0.34
CA ALA A 91 -12.68 -11.24 -0.36
C ALA A 91 -13.82 -12.09 0.22
N ALA A 92 -13.94 -12.17 1.54
CA ALA A 92 -15.04 -12.85 2.22
C ALA A 92 -16.41 -12.24 1.87
N VAL A 93 -16.53 -10.91 1.83
CA VAL A 93 -17.79 -10.23 1.47
C VAL A 93 -18.14 -10.46 0.00
N TRP A 94 -17.17 -10.41 -0.92
CA TRP A 94 -17.41 -10.77 -2.32
C TRP A 94 -17.85 -12.22 -2.50
N ALA A 95 -17.23 -13.15 -1.78
CA ALA A 95 -17.63 -14.56 -1.78
C ALA A 95 -19.08 -14.72 -1.29
N HIS A 96 -19.48 -13.97 -0.25
CA HIS A 96 -20.87 -13.92 0.20
C HIS A 96 -21.82 -13.34 -0.86
N ILE A 97 -21.47 -12.21 -1.48
CA ILE A 97 -22.26 -11.59 -2.55
C ILE A 97 -22.50 -12.62 -3.67
N ALA A 98 -21.44 -13.25 -4.18
CA ALA A 98 -21.54 -14.26 -5.23
C ALA A 98 -22.43 -15.45 -4.83
N TYR A 99 -22.28 -15.96 -3.60
CA TYR A 99 -23.13 -17.01 -3.06
C TYR A 99 -24.61 -16.59 -2.97
N TYR A 100 -24.87 -15.41 -2.42
CA TYR A 100 -26.22 -14.92 -2.13
C TYR A 100 -26.98 -14.60 -3.42
N GLU A 101 -26.35 -13.89 -4.36
CA GLU A 101 -26.95 -13.51 -5.64
C GLU A 101 -27.26 -14.73 -6.50
N ARG A 102 -26.36 -15.74 -6.52
CA ARG A 102 -26.61 -17.02 -7.19
C ARG A 102 -27.81 -17.76 -6.58
N THR A 103 -27.93 -17.76 -5.26
CA THR A 103 -28.97 -18.53 -4.55
C THR A 103 -30.34 -17.83 -4.59
N ARG A 104 -30.35 -16.50 -4.52
CA ARG A 104 -31.57 -15.69 -4.42
C ARG A 104 -32.00 -15.05 -5.74
N LYS A 105 -31.20 -15.19 -6.81
CA LYS A 105 -31.43 -14.59 -8.13
C LYS A 105 -31.75 -13.09 -8.04
N THR A 106 -31.00 -12.37 -7.21
CA THR A 106 -31.14 -10.93 -6.98
C THR A 106 -29.75 -10.30 -6.88
N THR A 107 -29.67 -8.97 -6.92
CA THR A 107 -28.41 -8.22 -6.81
C THR A 107 -28.39 -7.40 -5.53
N VAL A 108 -27.38 -7.59 -4.69
CA VAL A 108 -27.21 -6.90 -3.40
C VAL A 108 -26.40 -5.61 -3.55
N HIS A 109 -26.98 -4.64 -4.28
CA HIS A 109 -26.36 -3.34 -4.60
C HIS A 109 -25.77 -2.61 -3.39
N ALA A 110 -26.50 -2.57 -2.26
CA ALA A 110 -26.04 -1.87 -1.07
C ALA A 110 -24.74 -2.46 -0.49
N LEU A 111 -24.59 -3.80 -0.52
CA LEU A 111 -23.39 -4.46 -0.03
C LEU A 111 -22.23 -4.31 -1.02
N ARG A 112 -22.51 -4.39 -2.33
CA ARG A 112 -21.52 -4.07 -3.38
C ARG A 112 -20.94 -2.67 -3.20
N ASN A 113 -21.78 -1.66 -2.97
CA ASN A 113 -21.34 -0.28 -2.74
C ASN A 113 -20.46 -0.12 -1.50
N VAL A 114 -20.75 -0.86 -0.41
CA VAL A 114 -19.86 -0.89 0.77
C VAL A 114 -18.49 -1.44 0.39
N VAL A 115 -18.45 -2.60 -0.27
CA VAL A 115 -17.19 -3.24 -0.63
C VAL A 115 -16.38 -2.35 -1.59
N SER A 116 -17.01 -1.76 -2.60
CA SER A 116 -16.33 -0.86 -3.54
C SER A 116 -15.71 0.37 -2.86
N ARG A 117 -16.33 0.92 -1.80
CA ARG A 117 -15.71 2.00 -1.01
C ARG A 117 -14.46 1.55 -0.28
N HIS A 118 -14.49 0.36 0.32
CA HIS A 118 -13.34 -0.22 1.04
C HIS A 118 -12.24 -0.68 0.07
N GLU A 119 -12.57 -1.14 -1.13
CA GLU A 119 -11.62 -1.42 -2.20
C GLU A 119 -10.90 -0.15 -2.66
N GLU A 120 -11.62 0.96 -2.83
CA GLU A 120 -11.03 2.25 -3.14
C GLU A 120 -10.11 2.74 -2.01
N GLN A 121 -10.51 2.52 -0.74
CA GLN A 121 -9.67 2.82 0.43
C GLN A 121 -8.39 1.97 0.44
N LEU A 122 -8.49 0.67 0.11
CA LEU A 122 -7.36 -0.24 -0.04
C LEU A 122 -6.45 0.20 -1.20
N ARG A 123 -7.03 0.59 -2.35
CA ARG A 123 -6.31 1.06 -3.53
C ARG A 123 -5.49 2.30 -3.21
N ARG A 124 -6.10 3.32 -2.61
CA ARG A 124 -5.40 4.53 -2.13
C ARG A 124 -4.25 4.22 -1.17
N ARG A 125 -4.43 3.24 -0.27
CA ARG A 125 -3.39 2.80 0.67
C ARG A 125 -2.26 2.03 -0.04
N ARG A 126 -2.56 1.19 -1.04
CA ARG A 126 -1.56 0.47 -1.86
C ARG A 126 -0.75 1.42 -2.74
N GLU A 127 -1.40 2.44 -3.29
CA GLU A 127 -0.75 3.57 -3.96
C GLU A 127 0.18 4.35 -3.02
N SER A 128 0.00 4.20 -1.70
CA SER A 128 0.79 4.86 -0.65
C SER A 128 2.02 4.07 -0.17
N THR A 129 2.55 3.08 -0.92
CA THR A 129 3.92 2.57 -0.66
C THR A 129 4.71 2.43 -1.96
N THR A 130 5.07 3.57 -2.55
CA THR A 130 5.97 3.67 -3.69
C THR A 130 7.43 3.49 -3.27
N LEU A 131 8.31 3.22 -4.24
CA LEU A 131 9.76 3.22 -4.01
C LEU A 131 10.23 4.55 -3.40
N ALA A 132 9.67 5.68 -3.86
CA ALA A 132 9.96 6.99 -3.32
C ALA A 132 9.61 7.12 -1.83
N GLN A 133 8.45 6.59 -1.40
CA GLN A 133 8.05 6.61 0.01
C GLN A 133 8.91 5.69 0.88
N ILE A 134 9.34 4.55 0.35
CA ILE A 134 10.29 3.65 1.03
C ILE A 134 11.63 4.35 1.24
N CYS A 135 12.18 4.98 0.19
CA CYS A 135 13.43 5.73 0.28
C CYS A 135 13.30 6.90 1.27
N ALA A 136 12.21 7.68 1.19
CA ALA A 136 12.00 8.81 2.12
C ALA A 136 11.88 8.37 3.58
N ARG A 137 11.30 7.19 3.84
CA ARG A 137 11.29 6.59 5.19
C ARG A 137 12.70 6.24 5.64
N PHE A 138 13.47 5.57 4.78
CA PHE A 138 14.83 5.16 5.10
C PHE A 138 15.75 6.36 5.38
N GLU A 139 15.62 7.46 4.62
CA GLU A 139 16.36 8.70 4.89
C GLU A 139 16.04 9.29 6.27
N ARG A 140 14.77 9.25 6.70
CA ARG A 140 14.40 9.67 8.08
C ARG A 140 15.02 8.76 9.13
N GLU A 141 15.02 7.44 8.90
CA GLU A 141 15.66 6.47 9.80
C GLU A 141 17.18 6.69 9.89
N ILE A 142 17.84 7.01 8.77
CA ILE A 142 19.25 7.41 8.73
C ILE A 142 19.46 8.68 9.56
N ALA A 143 18.65 9.73 9.36
CA ALA A 143 18.77 10.97 10.12
C ALA A 143 18.63 10.74 11.63
N THR A 144 17.67 9.92 12.04
CA THR A 144 17.52 9.49 13.44
C THR A 144 18.77 8.73 13.92
N ALA A 145 19.29 7.79 13.13
CA ALA A 145 20.50 7.06 13.51
C ALA A 145 21.75 7.96 13.61
N LEU A 146 21.86 8.99 12.77
CA LEU A 146 22.95 9.96 12.78
C LEU A 146 22.89 10.90 14.00
N SER A 147 21.68 11.23 14.47
CA SER A 147 21.50 12.01 15.71
C SER A 147 21.93 11.26 16.99
N ASP A 148 22.14 9.95 16.89
CA ASP A 148 22.56 9.10 18.00
C ASP A 148 24.09 9.02 18.11
N THR A 149 24.57 8.50 19.24
CA THR A 149 25.99 8.24 19.45
C THR A 149 26.49 7.09 18.59
N ALA A 150 27.77 7.15 18.21
CA ALA A 150 28.42 6.05 17.49
C ALA A 150 28.41 4.75 18.29
N GLU A 151 28.48 4.82 19.61
CA GLU A 151 28.43 3.64 20.48
C GLU A 151 27.05 2.96 20.46
N ALA A 152 25.96 3.75 20.58
CA ALA A 152 24.61 3.21 20.50
C ALA A 152 24.33 2.56 19.14
N ARG A 153 24.80 3.17 18.03
CA ARG A 153 24.75 2.53 16.71
C ARG A 153 25.50 1.20 16.67
N ARG A 154 26.73 1.14 17.20
CA ARG A 154 27.52 -0.10 17.26
C ARG A 154 26.83 -1.21 18.06
N ARG A 155 26.19 -0.89 19.18
CA ARG A 155 25.40 -1.84 19.98
C ARG A 155 24.23 -2.41 19.18
N ARG A 156 23.48 -1.57 18.44
CA ARG A 156 22.41 -2.03 17.54
C ARG A 156 22.92 -2.93 16.43
N LEU A 157 24.04 -2.57 15.80
CA LEU A 157 24.65 -3.37 14.74
C LEU A 157 25.12 -4.75 15.22
N ALA A 158 25.60 -4.87 16.45
CA ALA A 158 26.03 -6.16 17.02
C ALA A 158 24.88 -7.18 17.16
N LEU A 159 23.64 -6.70 17.33
CA LEU A 159 22.43 -7.52 17.48
C LEU A 159 21.64 -7.68 16.18
N ALA A 160 21.95 -6.90 15.14
CA ALA A 160 21.18 -6.87 13.91
C ALA A 160 21.44 -8.13 13.04
N PRO A 161 20.42 -8.63 12.32
CA PRO A 161 20.63 -9.69 11.33
C PRO A 161 21.58 -9.20 10.23
N ARG A 162 22.56 -10.04 9.86
CA ARG A 162 23.53 -9.70 8.81
C ARG A 162 22.94 -9.64 7.40
N LYS A 163 21.80 -10.32 7.18
CA LYS A 163 21.10 -10.35 5.90
C LYS A 163 19.82 -9.51 6.03
N PRO A 164 19.65 -8.46 5.22
CA PRO A 164 18.42 -7.67 5.26
C PRO A 164 17.24 -8.47 4.66
N ALA A 165 16.03 -8.15 5.12
CA ALA A 165 14.81 -8.62 4.48
C ALA A 165 14.63 -7.93 3.12
N THR A 166 14.03 -8.64 2.17
CA THR A 166 13.71 -8.12 0.84
C THR A 166 12.22 -7.80 0.73
N ILE A 167 11.89 -6.73 0.00
CA ILE A 167 10.52 -6.37 -0.35
C ILE A 167 10.41 -6.22 -1.87
N THR A 168 9.28 -6.63 -2.44
CA THR A 168 8.98 -6.45 -3.87
C THR A 168 8.18 -5.18 -4.07
N VAL A 169 8.61 -4.33 -5.00
CA VAL A 169 7.93 -3.08 -5.37
C VAL A 169 7.71 -3.10 -6.88
N THR A 170 6.50 -2.76 -7.31
CA THR A 170 6.17 -2.58 -8.72
C THR A 170 6.35 -1.11 -9.09
N THR A 171 7.01 -0.85 -10.22
CA THR A 171 7.21 0.52 -10.74
C THR A 171 6.76 0.59 -12.19
N GLU A 172 6.21 1.73 -12.58
CA GLU A 172 5.97 2.05 -13.99
C GLU A 172 7.22 2.70 -14.57
N VAL A 173 7.49 2.44 -15.85
CA VAL A 173 8.62 2.99 -16.60
C VAL A 173 8.18 3.39 -18.01
N PHE A 174 8.77 4.45 -18.54
CA PHE A 174 8.53 4.88 -19.92
C PHE A 174 9.38 4.06 -20.90
N VAL A 175 8.75 3.57 -21.96
CA VAL A 175 9.45 3.04 -23.12
C VAL A 175 9.96 4.24 -23.94
N ARG A 176 11.28 4.48 -23.88
CA ARG A 176 11.91 5.61 -24.56
C ARG A 176 12.28 5.27 -26.00
N ASN A 177 12.27 6.26 -26.87
CA ASN A 177 12.75 6.17 -28.23
C ASN A 177 14.29 6.04 -28.23
N PRO A 178 14.84 4.90 -28.71
CA PRO A 178 16.29 4.71 -28.75
C PRO A 178 17.02 5.70 -29.65
N ASP A 179 16.38 6.20 -30.71
CA ASP A 179 17.01 7.13 -31.66
C ASP A 179 17.22 8.51 -31.04
N VAL A 180 16.29 8.98 -30.20
CA VAL A 180 16.45 10.21 -29.42
C VAL A 180 17.64 10.10 -28.48
N VAL A 181 17.78 8.97 -27.80
CA VAL A 181 18.91 8.72 -26.89
C VAL A 181 20.23 8.68 -27.66
N ALA A 182 20.27 8.01 -28.81
CA ALA A 182 21.46 7.90 -29.63
C ALA A 182 21.91 9.28 -30.17
N GLU A 183 20.98 10.05 -30.74
CA GLU A 183 21.26 11.38 -31.30
C GLU A 183 21.79 12.34 -30.25
N VAL A 184 21.19 12.35 -29.05
CA VAL A 184 21.63 13.22 -27.94
C VAL A 184 23.03 12.83 -27.44
N LEU A 185 23.35 11.53 -27.40
CA LEU A 185 24.69 11.07 -27.01
C LEU A 185 25.75 11.38 -28.07
N ASP A 186 25.40 11.29 -29.36
CA ASP A 186 26.29 11.63 -30.48
C ASP A 186 26.59 13.13 -30.50
N ARG A 187 25.54 13.97 -30.42
CA ARG A 187 25.64 15.44 -30.31
C ARG A 187 26.55 15.87 -29.16
N ALA A 188 26.51 15.16 -28.04
CA ALA A 188 27.27 15.49 -26.84
C ALA A 188 28.78 15.22 -26.97
N ASP A 189 29.20 14.41 -27.96
CA ASP A 189 30.61 14.06 -28.23
C ASP A 189 31.39 13.71 -26.95
N GLY A 190 30.79 12.88 -26.11
CA GLY A 190 31.39 12.42 -24.86
C GLY A 190 31.54 13.49 -23.77
N LYS A 191 30.92 14.66 -23.90
CA LYS A 191 30.94 15.75 -22.92
C LYS A 191 29.57 16.00 -22.31
N CYS A 192 29.54 16.27 -21.02
CA CYS A 192 28.32 16.65 -20.32
C CYS A 192 27.80 18.00 -20.83
N GLU A 193 26.55 18.08 -21.28
CA GLU A 193 25.95 19.31 -21.80
C GLU A 193 25.65 20.36 -20.71
N ILE A 194 25.80 20.01 -19.41
CA ILE A 194 25.60 20.92 -18.28
C ILE A 194 26.92 21.47 -17.73
N CYS A 195 27.89 20.60 -17.41
CA CYS A 195 29.15 21.01 -16.79
C CYS A 195 30.33 21.05 -17.76
N HIS A 196 30.11 20.66 -19.01
CA HIS A 196 31.09 20.64 -20.11
C HIS A 196 32.34 19.79 -19.84
N SER A 197 32.32 18.97 -18.78
CA SER A 197 33.38 18.00 -18.48
C SER A 197 33.20 16.76 -19.35
N ASP A 198 34.32 16.11 -19.66
CA ASP A 198 34.32 14.81 -20.33
C ASP A 198 33.56 13.76 -19.51
N ALA A 199 33.05 12.74 -20.18
CA ALA A 199 32.43 11.60 -19.54
C ALA A 199 33.37 10.99 -18.49
N PRO A 200 32.86 10.61 -17.31
CA PRO A 200 33.70 10.17 -16.20
C PRO A 200 34.43 8.85 -16.46
N PHE A 201 33.94 8.04 -17.39
CA PHE A 201 34.55 6.77 -17.80
C PHE A 201 33.99 6.32 -19.15
N LEU A 202 34.64 5.30 -19.75
CA LEU A 202 34.16 4.63 -20.95
C LEU A 202 33.37 3.36 -20.59
N ARG A 203 32.32 3.08 -21.37
CA ARG A 203 31.58 1.81 -21.36
C ARG A 203 32.49 0.66 -21.81
N ARG A 204 32.05 -0.58 -21.60
CA ARG A 204 32.77 -1.79 -22.04
C ARG A 204 33.03 -1.83 -23.55
N ASP A 205 32.19 -1.17 -24.33
CA ASP A 205 32.31 -1.04 -25.78
C ASP A 205 33.17 0.17 -26.21
N GLY A 206 33.82 0.86 -25.26
CA GLY A 206 34.69 2.00 -25.53
C GLY A 206 33.97 3.35 -25.65
N ARG A 207 32.63 3.39 -25.64
CA ARG A 207 31.89 4.66 -25.77
C ARG A 207 31.88 5.47 -24.47
N PRO A 208 31.91 6.82 -24.51
CA PRO A 208 31.74 7.67 -23.33
C PRO A 208 30.47 7.37 -22.53
N TYR A 209 30.55 7.34 -21.20
CA TYR A 209 29.36 7.14 -20.34
C TYR A 209 28.72 8.47 -19.96
N LEU A 210 27.61 8.80 -20.61
CA LEU A 210 26.65 9.84 -20.21
C LEU A 210 25.25 9.25 -20.07
N GLU A 211 24.38 9.96 -19.34
CA GLU A 211 22.98 9.61 -19.13
C GLU A 211 22.10 10.66 -19.84
N VAL A 212 21.08 10.22 -20.59
CA VAL A 212 20.14 11.13 -21.23
C VAL A 212 19.01 11.49 -20.27
N HIS A 213 18.86 12.78 -20.03
CA HIS A 213 17.87 13.38 -19.14
C HIS A 213 16.91 14.27 -19.92
N HIS A 214 15.61 14.11 -19.71
CA HIS A 214 14.60 15.00 -20.26
C HIS A 214 14.47 16.25 -19.39
N VAL A 215 14.58 17.45 -20.01
CA VAL A 215 14.52 18.75 -19.33
C VAL A 215 13.15 18.96 -18.69
N VAL A 216 12.08 18.77 -19.47
CA VAL A 216 10.74 18.50 -18.93
C VAL A 216 10.63 16.99 -18.78
N GLN A 217 10.48 16.50 -17.55
CA GLN A 217 10.47 15.06 -17.31
C GLN A 217 9.25 14.41 -17.99
N LEU A 218 9.43 13.19 -18.50
CA LEU A 218 8.33 12.41 -19.09
C LEU A 218 7.18 12.19 -18.09
N ALA A 219 7.50 12.05 -16.79
CA ALA A 219 6.50 11.93 -15.72
C ALA A 219 5.63 13.19 -15.55
N ASP A 220 6.15 14.35 -15.96
CA ASP A 220 5.47 15.65 -15.93
C ASP A 220 4.84 16.00 -17.30
N GLY A 221 4.77 15.03 -18.22
CA GLY A 221 4.20 15.22 -19.55
C GLY A 221 5.17 15.79 -20.59
N GLY A 222 6.47 15.74 -20.35
CA GLY A 222 7.48 16.14 -21.33
C GLY A 222 7.54 15.20 -22.54
N ASP A 223 7.90 15.74 -23.70
CA ASP A 223 8.02 14.99 -24.93
C ASP A 223 9.33 14.18 -24.99
N ASP A 224 9.28 13.00 -25.61
CA ASP A 224 10.47 12.19 -25.87
C ASP A 224 11.12 12.60 -27.20
N THR A 225 11.77 13.77 -27.21
CA THR A 225 12.43 14.36 -28.38
C THR A 225 13.84 14.86 -28.07
N THR A 226 14.63 15.09 -29.12
CA THR A 226 16.00 15.58 -29.05
C THR A 226 16.13 16.99 -28.46
N GLU A 227 15.08 17.81 -28.60
CA GLU A 227 15.01 19.18 -28.08
C GLU A 227 14.75 19.19 -26.57
N ASN A 228 13.99 18.21 -26.08
CA ASN A 228 13.68 18.06 -24.66
C ASN A 228 14.70 17.19 -23.92
N ALA A 229 15.76 16.71 -24.58
CA ALA A 229 16.71 15.76 -24.01
C ALA A 229 18.15 16.29 -24.02
N VAL A 230 18.87 16.03 -22.93
CA VAL A 230 20.28 16.43 -22.74
C VAL A 230 21.13 15.28 -22.22
N ALA A 231 22.37 15.17 -22.71
CA ALA A 231 23.36 14.23 -22.21
C ALA A 231 24.10 14.81 -21.01
N VAL A 232 24.03 14.13 -19.88
CA VAL A 232 24.59 14.59 -18.60
C VAL A 232 25.46 13.54 -17.95
N CYS A 233 26.51 13.99 -17.23
CA CYS A 233 27.26 13.07 -16.39
C CYS A 233 26.41 12.64 -15.17
N PRO A 234 26.73 11.51 -14.52
CA PRO A 234 25.95 11.00 -13.38
C PRO A 234 25.78 12.02 -12.25
N ASN A 235 26.80 12.85 -12.02
CA ASN A 235 26.79 13.87 -10.99
C ASN A 235 25.78 15.00 -11.32
N CYS A 236 25.79 15.49 -12.57
CA CYS A 236 24.83 16.49 -13.04
C CYS A 236 23.41 15.93 -13.08
N HIS A 237 23.23 14.69 -13.51
CA HIS A 237 21.92 14.05 -13.53
C HIS A 237 21.33 13.95 -12.12
N ARG A 238 22.09 13.45 -11.14
CA ARG A 238 21.63 13.39 -9.75
C ARG A 238 21.35 14.78 -9.17
N ARG A 239 22.18 15.77 -9.49
CA ARG A 239 21.96 17.16 -9.05
C ARG A 239 20.62 17.70 -9.56
N ALA A 240 20.27 17.45 -10.82
CA ALA A 240 19.00 17.88 -11.39
C ALA A 240 17.77 17.30 -10.66
N HIS A 241 17.86 16.08 -10.13
CA HIS A 241 16.76 15.43 -9.39
C HIS A 241 16.70 15.79 -7.90
N TYR A 242 17.85 15.97 -7.24
CA TYR A 242 17.91 16.01 -5.77
C TYR A 242 18.39 17.33 -5.17
N SER A 243 19.02 18.21 -5.96
CA SER A 243 19.48 19.49 -5.41
C SER A 243 18.35 20.51 -5.39
N THR A 244 18.26 21.27 -4.30
CA THR A 244 17.45 22.49 -4.27
C THR A 244 17.96 23.44 -5.36
N PRO A 245 17.10 24.03 -6.20
CA PRO A 245 17.56 24.99 -7.20
C PRO A 245 18.36 26.09 -6.49
N ALA A 246 19.56 26.36 -7.01
CA ALA A 246 20.34 27.49 -6.53
C ALA A 246 19.48 28.75 -6.67
N ARG A 247 19.27 29.48 -5.57
CA ARG A 247 18.74 30.84 -5.64
C ARG A 247 19.71 31.63 -6.52
N LYS A 248 19.26 32.00 -7.72
CA LYS A 248 19.93 33.00 -8.55
C LYS A 248 19.84 34.36 -7.87
#